data_AF-A0A429IWM2-F1
#
_entry.id   AF-A0A429IWM2-F1
#
_cell.length_a   1.000
_cell.length_b   1.000
_cell.length_c   1.000
_cell.angle_alpha   90.00
_cell.angle_beta   90.00
_cell.angle_gamma   90.00
#
_symmetry.space_group_name_H-M   'P 1'
#
loop_
_entity.id
_entity.type
_entity.pdbx_description
1 polymer ?
#
loop_
_entity_poly.entity_id
_entity_poly.type
_entity_poly.pdbx_seq_one_letter_code
_entity_poly.pdbx_strand_id
1 'polypeptide(L)'
;MRRPYEPGFARRRLRLYALAVAAVLALPGASPPTAAPAAAPVAAAPQLHVAGNRLVDRDGAAHRLLGVNRSGAEFACVQGHGIFDGPADDASVAAIASWRANAVRVPLNEECWLGTSNIDPRYGGANYTSAIRDYVRRLTAHGLTPVLELHWSNGRYTGPSAGCADEHASCQKPMPDRRYSPAFWSSVAATFKNTPEVIFDLFNEPYPDRATPDTERAWACWRDGGTCPGIGYEVAGMQTLVDAVRAAGARNPVLAGGLAYANDLGRWTTYAPKDPAGNLAAAWHAYNFNACADEGCWSRTLGPVADRVPLVAGEIGENTCAHAFSDRVMRWLDGRGASYLGWTWNTWDCAAGPALIRDYGGTPTAYGAGLRDHLRALGRHAAS
;
A
#
# COMPACT_ATOMS: atom_id res chain seq x y z
N MET A 1 -4.38 -9.58 -17.76
CA MET A 1 -3.00 -9.96 -18.13
C MET A 1 -2.25 -8.66 -18.41
N ARG A 2 -1.53 -8.10 -17.43
CA ARG A 2 -0.72 -6.89 -17.67
C ARG A 2 0.62 -7.33 -18.26
N ARG A 3 1.00 -6.72 -19.39
CA ARG A 3 2.40 -6.66 -19.84
C ARG A 3 3.15 -5.67 -18.93
N PRO A 4 4.44 -5.90 -18.63
CA PRO A 4 5.27 -4.91 -17.96
C PRO A 4 5.39 -3.65 -18.85
N TYR A 5 5.25 -2.48 -18.21
CA TYR A 5 5.37 -1.17 -18.83
C TYR A 5 6.87 -0.79 -18.93
N GLU A 6 7.37 -0.59 -20.16
CA GLU A 6 8.66 0.06 -20.42
C GLU A 6 8.42 1.49 -20.94
N PRO A 7 8.86 2.56 -20.24
CA PRO A 7 8.79 3.92 -20.76
C PRO A 7 10.04 4.25 -21.59
N GLY A 8 9.92 4.22 -22.91
CA GLY A 8 10.87 4.83 -23.83
C GLY A 8 10.62 6.33 -23.99
N PHE A 9 11.52 7.18 -23.47
CA PHE A 9 11.47 8.62 -23.71
C PHE A 9 12.57 9.11 -24.67
N ALA A 10 12.14 9.67 -25.79
CA ALA A 10 13.00 10.40 -26.74
C ALA A 10 13.25 11.83 -26.24
N ARG A 11 14.53 12.22 -26.20
CA ARG A 11 15.01 13.57 -25.85
C ARG A 11 14.64 14.58 -26.94
N ARG A 12 14.13 15.76 -26.55
CA ARG A 12 14.38 17.01 -27.28
C ARG A 12 14.67 18.16 -26.31
N ARG A 13 15.86 18.75 -26.49
CA ARG A 13 16.27 20.02 -25.87
C ARG A 13 15.71 21.16 -26.71
N LEU A 14 15.16 22.18 -26.07
CA LEU A 14 15.09 23.53 -26.63
C LEU A 14 15.43 24.54 -25.53
N ARG A 15 16.51 25.30 -25.74
CA ARG A 15 16.87 26.48 -24.94
C ARG A 15 16.15 27.67 -25.56
N LEU A 16 15.53 28.50 -24.73
CA LEU A 16 15.17 29.89 -25.07
C LEU A 16 15.41 30.74 -23.82
N TYR A 17 16.33 31.71 -23.97
CA TYR A 17 16.55 32.79 -23.02
C TYR A 17 15.56 33.91 -23.30
N ALA A 18 14.94 34.46 -22.27
CA ALA A 18 14.29 35.76 -22.33
C ALA A 18 14.57 36.53 -21.03
N LEU A 19 15.37 37.58 -21.15
CA LEU A 19 15.52 38.64 -20.15
C LEU A 19 14.23 39.45 -20.09
N ALA A 20 13.72 39.71 -18.88
CA ALA A 20 12.71 40.74 -18.65
C ALA A 20 13.19 41.71 -17.57
N VAL A 21 13.15 42.98 -17.94
CA VAL A 21 13.64 44.17 -17.24
C VAL A 21 12.75 44.49 -16.03
N ALA A 22 13.35 44.76 -14.88
CA ALA A 22 12.64 45.23 -13.69
C ALA A 22 12.35 46.74 -13.79
N ALA A 23 11.07 47.11 -13.78
CA ALA A 23 10.62 48.48 -13.55
C ALA A 23 10.22 48.63 -12.07
N VAL A 24 10.91 49.51 -11.34
CA VAL A 24 10.58 49.85 -9.95
C VAL A 24 9.53 50.96 -9.97
N LEU A 25 8.30 50.62 -9.60
CA LEU A 25 7.24 51.56 -9.27
C LEU A 25 7.08 51.60 -7.75
N ALA A 26 7.32 52.78 -7.15
CA ALA A 26 7.09 53.02 -5.73
C ALA A 26 5.57 53.17 -5.47
N LEU A 27 5.01 52.32 -4.60
CA LEU A 27 3.64 52.39 -4.12
C LEU A 27 3.59 52.92 -2.67
N PRO A 28 2.53 53.63 -2.25
CA PRO A 28 2.43 54.20 -0.91
C PRO A 28 2.08 53.13 0.16
N GLY A 29 2.66 53.31 1.35
CA GLY A 29 2.52 52.56 2.61
C GLY A 29 1.44 51.49 2.72
N ALA A 30 1.86 50.22 2.71
CA ALA A 30 1.05 49.07 3.11
C ALA A 30 1.08 48.90 4.64
N SER A 31 -0.10 48.79 5.26
CA SER A 31 -0.25 48.38 6.66
C SER A 31 0.40 47.00 6.91
N PRO A 32 0.94 46.74 8.11
CA PRO A 32 1.57 45.45 8.41
C PRO A 32 0.55 44.31 8.25
N PRO A 33 0.93 43.19 7.61
CA PRO A 33 0.03 42.05 7.45
C PRO A 33 -0.31 41.47 8.82
N THR A 34 -1.61 41.36 9.10
CA THR A 34 -2.13 40.64 10.26
C THR A 34 -1.59 39.21 10.22
N ALA A 35 -0.80 38.82 11.22
CA ALA A 35 -0.27 37.47 11.31
C ALA A 35 -1.42 36.46 11.29
N ALA A 36 -1.41 35.56 10.30
CA ALA A 36 -2.37 34.46 10.24
C ALA A 36 -2.23 33.62 11.52
N PRO A 37 -3.35 33.15 12.12
CA PRO A 37 -3.28 32.26 13.27
C PRO A 37 -2.41 31.05 12.91
N ALA A 38 -1.49 30.70 13.80
CA ALA A 38 -0.68 29.49 13.65
C ALA A 38 -1.61 28.29 13.46
N ALA A 39 -1.37 27.49 12.42
CA ALA A 39 -2.13 26.27 12.18
C ALA A 39 -2.07 25.38 13.43
N ALA A 40 -3.22 24.85 13.85
CA ALA A 40 -3.28 23.89 14.94
C ALA A 40 -2.30 22.73 14.65
N PRO A 41 -1.62 22.18 15.67
CA PRO A 41 -0.72 21.05 15.48
C PRO A 41 -1.47 19.92 14.78
N VAL A 42 -0.91 19.40 13.68
CA VAL A 42 -1.42 18.18 13.07
C VAL A 42 -1.21 17.06 14.07
N ALA A 43 -2.30 16.40 14.48
CA ALA A 43 -2.19 15.24 15.36
C ALA A 43 -1.38 14.15 14.63
N ALA A 44 -0.42 13.56 15.34
CA ALA A 44 0.33 12.42 14.81
C ALA A 44 -0.61 11.24 14.49
N ALA A 45 -0.17 10.35 13.61
CA ALA A 45 -0.93 9.14 13.28
C ALA A 45 -1.27 8.35 14.57
N PRO A 46 -2.48 7.75 14.66
CA PRO A 46 -2.88 7.03 15.86
C PRO A 46 -2.10 5.72 16.02
N GLN A 47 -1.91 5.32 17.27
CA GLN A 47 -1.38 4.00 17.61
C GLN A 47 -2.54 3.02 17.63
N LEU A 48 -2.55 2.06 16.70
CA LEU A 48 -3.68 1.19 16.46
C LEU A 48 -3.42 -0.24 16.95
N HIS A 49 -4.46 -0.89 17.44
CA HIS A 49 -4.50 -2.33 17.70
C HIS A 49 -5.85 -2.91 17.28
N VAL A 50 -5.93 -4.23 17.19
CA VAL A 50 -7.17 -4.92 16.83
C VAL A 50 -8.01 -5.15 18.08
N ALA A 51 -9.28 -4.79 18.00
CA ALA A 51 -10.30 -5.13 18.99
C ALA A 51 -11.55 -5.65 18.28
N GLY A 52 -11.79 -6.96 18.39
CA GLY A 52 -12.85 -7.63 17.62
C GLY A 52 -12.63 -7.43 16.13
N ASN A 53 -13.62 -6.84 15.45
CA ASN A 53 -13.56 -6.56 14.02
C ASN A 53 -13.15 -5.11 13.67
N ARG A 54 -12.52 -4.38 14.59
CA ARG A 54 -12.14 -2.97 14.39
C ARG A 54 -10.67 -2.73 14.71
N LEU A 55 -10.09 -1.75 14.01
CA LEU A 55 -8.87 -1.08 14.47
C LEU A 55 -9.29 -0.01 15.47
N VAL A 56 -8.67 0.01 16.63
CA VAL A 56 -8.95 0.98 17.69
C VAL A 56 -7.67 1.59 18.22
N ASP A 57 -7.76 2.81 18.76
CA ASP A 57 -6.66 3.43 19.48
C ASP A 57 -6.61 2.98 20.95
N ARG A 58 -5.67 3.55 21.72
CA ARG A 58 -5.50 3.27 23.16
C ARG A 58 -6.72 3.65 24.01
N ASP A 59 -7.54 4.57 23.54
CA ASP A 59 -8.73 5.07 24.24
C ASP A 59 -9.98 4.26 23.85
N GLY A 60 -9.81 3.26 22.96
CA GLY A 60 -10.86 2.39 22.47
C GLY A 60 -11.70 2.99 21.33
N ALA A 61 -11.31 4.15 20.80
CA ALA A 61 -12.02 4.75 19.68
C ALA A 61 -11.72 3.99 18.39
N ALA A 62 -12.74 3.72 17.58
CA ALA A 62 -12.58 3.01 16.32
C ALA A 62 -12.01 3.92 15.23
N HIS A 63 -11.01 3.42 14.51
CA HIS A 63 -10.34 4.10 13.41
C HIS A 63 -10.48 3.31 12.11
N ARG A 64 -10.48 4.03 10.99
CA ARG A 64 -10.47 3.48 9.64
C ARG A 64 -9.22 3.98 8.92
N LEU A 65 -8.58 3.14 8.12
CA LEU A 65 -7.53 3.54 7.18
C LEU A 65 -8.22 3.97 5.88
N LEU A 66 -8.27 5.27 5.63
CA LEU A 66 -8.91 5.90 4.48
C LEU A 66 -7.84 6.68 3.74
N GLY A 67 -7.32 6.10 2.66
CA GLY A 67 -6.01 6.54 2.17
C GLY A 67 -5.72 6.26 0.71
N VAL A 68 -4.43 6.26 0.40
CA VAL A 68 -3.89 6.02 -0.94
C VAL A 68 -2.72 5.04 -0.86
N ASN A 69 -2.46 4.35 -1.97
CA ASN A 69 -1.18 3.67 -2.19
C ASN A 69 -0.18 4.66 -2.78
N ARG A 70 1.08 4.59 -2.36
CA ARG A 70 2.20 5.32 -2.95
C ARG A 70 3.20 4.31 -3.49
N SER A 71 2.98 3.86 -4.72
CA SER A 71 3.87 2.95 -5.43
C SER A 71 5.15 3.65 -5.90
N GLY A 72 6.25 2.91 -6.01
CA GLY A 72 7.55 3.32 -6.51
C GLY A 72 8.75 2.70 -5.77
N ALA A 73 8.60 2.41 -4.47
CA ALA A 73 9.70 1.88 -3.67
C ALA A 73 9.95 0.38 -3.90
N GLU A 74 8.94 -0.35 -4.34
CA GLU A 74 9.04 -1.74 -4.75
C GLU A 74 9.84 -1.97 -6.03
N PHE A 75 9.95 -0.98 -6.92
CA PHE A 75 10.53 -1.21 -8.25
C PHE A 75 11.68 -0.28 -8.63
N ALA A 76 11.72 0.97 -8.14
CA ALA A 76 12.71 1.94 -8.61
C ALA A 76 14.15 1.50 -8.32
N CYS A 77 14.36 0.83 -7.18
CA CYS A 77 15.67 0.39 -6.71
C CYS A 77 16.23 -0.76 -7.56
N VAL A 78 15.43 -1.80 -7.82
CA VAL A 78 15.83 -2.96 -8.62
C VAL A 78 15.97 -2.61 -10.11
N GLN A 79 15.27 -1.56 -10.57
CA GLN A 79 15.42 -1.00 -11.91
C GLN A 79 16.57 0.02 -12.01
N GLY A 80 17.24 0.37 -10.90
CA GLY A 80 18.38 1.28 -10.89
C GLY A 80 18.04 2.75 -11.10
N HIS A 81 16.80 3.16 -10.83
CA HIS A 81 16.29 4.52 -11.04
C HIS A 81 16.19 5.37 -9.77
N GLY A 82 16.46 4.80 -8.59
CA GLY A 82 16.38 5.49 -7.31
C GLY A 82 15.70 4.63 -6.25
N ILE A 83 15.38 5.21 -5.09
CA ILE A 83 14.58 4.51 -4.06
C ILE A 83 13.08 4.73 -4.29
N PHE A 84 12.67 5.87 -4.85
CA PHE A 84 11.27 6.21 -5.08
C PHE A 84 11.04 6.67 -6.52
N ASP A 85 9.91 6.28 -7.13
CA ASP A 85 9.41 6.92 -8.36
C ASP A 85 8.65 8.20 -7.99
N GLY A 86 9.26 9.38 -8.17
CA GLY A 86 8.69 10.68 -7.78
C GLY A 86 9.03 11.12 -6.34
N PRO A 87 8.53 12.28 -5.89
CA PRO A 87 8.85 12.85 -4.59
C PRO A 87 8.28 12.00 -3.43
N ALA A 88 8.98 12.07 -2.30
CA ALA A 88 8.60 11.49 -1.01
C ALA A 88 8.89 12.49 0.13
N ASP A 89 8.84 13.79 -0.19
CA ASP A 89 9.11 14.92 0.71
C ASP A 89 7.81 15.42 1.40
N ASP A 90 7.96 16.37 2.32
CA ASP A 90 6.83 16.94 3.08
C ASP A 90 5.76 17.58 2.19
N ALA A 91 6.13 18.16 1.05
CA ALA A 91 5.16 18.77 0.14
C ALA A 91 4.27 17.68 -0.51
N SER A 92 4.87 16.57 -0.96
CA SER A 92 4.13 15.43 -1.50
C SER A 92 3.22 14.76 -0.46
N VAL A 93 3.69 14.66 0.79
CA VAL A 93 2.90 14.11 1.91
C VAL A 93 1.74 15.03 2.28
N ALA A 94 1.97 16.34 2.36
CA ALA A 94 0.92 17.32 2.61
C ALA A 94 -0.16 17.32 1.49
N ALA A 95 0.24 17.09 0.24
CA ALA A 95 -0.69 16.95 -0.87
C ALA A 95 -1.62 15.74 -0.70
N ILE A 96 -1.11 14.59 -0.23
CA ILE A 96 -1.92 13.42 0.13
C ILE A 96 -2.91 13.79 1.25
N ALA A 97 -2.41 14.38 2.34
CA ALA A 97 -3.24 14.78 3.48
C ALA A 97 -4.35 15.79 3.09
N SER A 98 -4.11 16.63 2.07
CA SER A 98 -5.10 17.61 1.57
C SER A 98 -6.37 16.98 0.97
N TRP A 99 -6.32 15.68 0.65
CA TRP A 99 -7.49 14.89 0.23
C TRP A 99 -8.31 14.38 1.42
N ARG A 100 -7.91 14.69 2.67
CA ARG A 100 -8.44 14.10 3.92
C ARG A 100 -8.12 12.61 4.06
N ALA A 101 -7.07 12.14 3.39
CA ALA A 101 -6.51 10.83 3.66
C ALA A 101 -5.90 10.80 5.08
N ASN A 102 -5.95 9.64 5.74
CA ASN A 102 -5.33 9.39 7.04
C ASN A 102 -4.38 8.18 7.03
N ALA A 103 -4.16 7.56 5.87
CA ALA A 103 -3.27 6.41 5.71
C ALA A 103 -2.57 6.43 4.35
N VAL A 104 -1.35 5.88 4.31
CA VAL A 104 -0.60 5.66 3.07
C VAL A 104 -0.01 4.25 3.07
N ARG A 105 -0.38 3.44 2.08
CA ARG A 105 0.23 2.13 1.84
C ARG A 105 1.47 2.27 0.97
N VAL A 106 2.59 1.71 1.41
CA VAL A 106 3.93 1.88 0.84
C VAL A 106 4.47 0.51 0.42
N PRO A 107 4.40 0.20 -0.88
CA PRO A 107 5.00 -1.00 -1.45
C PRO A 107 6.50 -1.07 -1.28
N LEU A 108 7.01 -2.21 -0.81
CA LEU A 108 8.43 -2.46 -0.58
C LEU A 108 8.95 -3.65 -1.40
N ASN A 109 10.26 -3.64 -1.62
CA ASN A 109 11.01 -4.72 -2.25
C ASN A 109 11.94 -5.39 -1.23
N GLU A 110 11.88 -6.71 -1.09
CA GLU A 110 12.72 -7.40 -0.12
C GLU A 110 14.22 -7.40 -0.47
N GLU A 111 14.58 -7.52 -1.75
CA GLU A 111 15.98 -7.53 -2.17
C GLU A 111 16.59 -6.13 -2.03
N CYS A 112 15.82 -5.08 -2.32
CA CYS A 112 16.29 -3.71 -2.06
C CYS A 112 16.39 -3.42 -0.56
N TRP A 113 15.45 -3.87 0.25
CA TRP A 113 15.51 -3.72 1.70
C TRP A 113 16.72 -4.45 2.29
N LEU A 114 16.94 -5.71 1.89
CA LEU A 114 18.04 -6.54 2.39
C LEU A 114 19.40 -6.15 1.77
N GLY A 115 19.41 -5.46 0.63
CA GLY A 115 20.62 -5.05 -0.07
C GLY A 115 21.38 -6.23 -0.66
N THR A 116 20.67 -7.13 -1.35
CA THR A 116 21.29 -8.29 -2.02
C THR A 116 22.24 -7.85 -3.14
N SER A 117 23.14 -8.73 -3.56
CA SER A 117 24.25 -8.40 -4.48
C SER A 117 23.82 -7.96 -5.88
N ASN A 118 22.58 -8.24 -6.29
CA ASN A 118 22.00 -7.79 -7.56
C ASN A 118 21.50 -6.34 -7.51
N ILE A 119 21.38 -5.74 -6.33
CA ILE A 119 20.89 -4.38 -6.16
C ILE A 119 22.05 -3.40 -6.16
N ASP A 120 21.89 -2.29 -6.89
CA ASP A 120 22.85 -1.19 -6.83
C ASP A 120 22.98 -0.68 -5.38
N PRO A 121 24.20 -0.68 -4.79
CA PRO A 121 24.39 -0.32 -3.38
C PRO A 121 23.96 1.12 -3.05
N ARG A 122 23.78 1.99 -4.06
CA ARG A 122 23.22 3.34 -3.87
C ARG A 122 21.74 3.31 -3.47
N TYR A 123 21.01 2.24 -3.81
CA TYR A 123 19.57 2.11 -3.63
C TYR A 123 19.14 0.91 -2.80
N GLY A 124 20.08 0.06 -2.35
CA GLY A 124 19.82 -1.11 -1.52
C GLY A 124 20.25 -0.95 -0.05
N GLY A 125 19.84 -1.91 0.79
CA GLY A 125 20.30 -2.08 2.16
C GLY A 125 20.08 -0.85 3.04
N ALA A 126 21.15 -0.36 3.68
CA ALA A 126 21.09 0.77 4.60
C ALA A 126 20.51 2.06 3.95
N ASN A 127 20.79 2.30 2.67
CA ASN A 127 20.27 3.46 1.95
C ASN A 127 18.75 3.36 1.76
N TYR A 128 18.27 2.19 1.33
CA TYR A 128 16.85 1.90 1.20
C TYR A 128 16.12 2.01 2.54
N THR A 129 16.60 1.31 3.56
CA THR A 129 15.96 1.28 4.88
C THR A 129 15.96 2.65 5.57
N SER A 130 17.00 3.47 5.39
CA SER A 130 17.00 4.84 5.89
C SER A 130 15.97 5.72 5.19
N ALA A 131 15.86 5.63 3.87
CA ALA A 131 14.87 6.40 3.12
C ALA A 131 13.42 6.01 3.49
N ILE A 132 13.13 4.72 3.67
CA ILE A 132 11.82 4.26 4.13
C ILE A 132 11.53 4.74 5.56
N ARG A 133 12.51 4.65 6.48
CA ARG A 133 12.37 5.21 7.84
C ARG A 133 12.06 6.71 7.81
N ASP A 134 12.72 7.47 6.95
CA ASP A 134 12.51 8.90 6.82
C ASP A 134 11.11 9.21 6.28
N TYR A 135 10.66 8.44 5.30
CA TYR A 135 9.32 8.58 4.75
C TYR A 135 8.22 8.21 5.76
N VAL A 136 8.39 7.12 6.52
CA VAL A 136 7.51 6.76 7.64
C VAL A 136 7.41 7.87 8.68
N ARG A 137 8.54 8.50 9.05
CA ARG A 137 8.52 9.64 9.98
C ARG A 137 7.76 10.84 9.41
N ARG A 138 7.91 11.15 8.12
CA ARG A 138 7.12 12.21 7.47
C ARG A 138 5.63 11.86 7.49
N LEU A 139 5.24 10.67 7.06
CA LEU A 139 3.84 10.24 7.06
C LEU A 139 3.20 10.38 8.45
N THR A 140 3.83 9.82 9.47
CA THR A 140 3.33 9.90 10.86
C THR A 140 3.24 11.34 11.40
N ALA A 141 4.20 12.21 11.06
CA ALA A 141 4.18 13.63 11.44
C ALA A 141 3.07 14.43 10.76
N HIS A 142 2.58 13.98 9.60
CA HIS A 142 1.42 14.54 8.90
C HIS A 142 0.10 13.83 9.25
N GLY A 143 0.08 13.00 10.28
CA GLY A 143 -1.13 12.30 10.73
C GLY A 143 -1.56 11.14 9.83
N LEU A 144 -0.67 10.65 8.97
CA LEU A 144 -0.93 9.54 8.04
C LEU A 144 -0.34 8.24 8.59
N THR A 145 -1.19 7.25 8.83
CA THR A 145 -0.80 5.89 9.23
C THR A 145 -0.08 5.18 8.09
N PRO A 146 1.21 4.83 8.23
CA PRO A 146 1.94 4.08 7.21
C PRO A 146 1.54 2.59 7.24
N VAL A 147 1.19 2.04 6.08
CA VAL A 147 0.99 0.60 5.88
C VAL A 147 2.15 0.09 5.03
N LEU A 148 3.13 -0.57 5.63
CA LEU A 148 4.30 -1.12 4.93
C LEU A 148 4.00 -2.53 4.45
N GLU A 149 4.34 -2.84 3.20
CA GLU A 149 3.93 -4.11 2.59
C GLU A 149 4.99 -4.71 1.67
N LEU A 150 5.07 -6.04 1.65
CA LEU A 150 5.98 -6.77 0.75
C LEU A 150 5.32 -6.92 -0.62
N HIS A 151 5.78 -6.12 -1.58
CA HIS A 151 5.17 -6.08 -2.90
C HIS A 151 5.81 -7.08 -3.87
N TRP A 152 7.13 -7.04 -3.98
CA TRP A 152 7.91 -7.94 -4.84
C TRP A 152 8.89 -8.75 -4.00
N SER A 153 8.87 -10.05 -4.24
CA SER A 153 9.73 -11.04 -3.60
C SER A 153 10.57 -11.80 -4.62
N ASN A 154 11.60 -12.47 -4.14
CA ASN A 154 12.38 -13.43 -4.89
C ASN A 154 11.54 -14.69 -5.16
N GLY A 155 12.04 -15.55 -6.03
CA GLY A 155 11.44 -16.82 -6.42
C GLY A 155 11.27 -16.89 -7.93
N ARG A 156 11.81 -17.96 -8.53
CA ARG A 156 11.61 -18.23 -9.96
C ARG A 156 10.24 -18.89 -10.17
N TYR A 157 9.37 -18.22 -10.92
CA TYR A 157 8.06 -18.75 -11.30
C TYR A 157 7.79 -18.54 -12.78
N THR A 158 7.51 -19.62 -13.51
CA THR A 158 7.19 -19.59 -14.94
C THR A 158 5.81 -20.16 -15.24
N GLY A 159 4.97 -20.32 -14.21
CA GLY A 159 3.62 -20.87 -14.33
C GLY A 159 2.59 -19.83 -14.79
N PRO A 160 1.29 -20.18 -14.75
CA PRO A 160 0.21 -19.27 -15.11
C PRO A 160 0.28 -17.95 -14.35
N SER A 161 0.13 -16.85 -15.08
CA SER A 161 0.22 -15.47 -14.58
C SER A 161 1.58 -15.00 -14.08
N ALA A 162 2.68 -15.69 -14.42
CA ALA A 162 4.02 -15.20 -14.13
C ALA A 162 4.27 -13.80 -14.73
N GLY A 163 4.70 -12.85 -13.89
CA GLY A 163 5.04 -11.49 -14.32
C GLY A 163 6.45 -11.35 -14.92
N CYS A 164 7.34 -12.28 -14.57
CA CYS A 164 8.72 -12.36 -15.04
C CYS A 164 9.24 -13.79 -14.86
N ALA A 165 10.35 -14.13 -15.53
CA ALA A 165 10.91 -15.49 -15.53
C ALA A 165 12.17 -15.64 -14.68
N ASP A 166 12.75 -14.54 -14.22
CA ASP A 166 13.91 -14.53 -13.33
C ASP A 166 13.50 -14.77 -11.87
N GLU A 167 14.51 -15.05 -11.02
CA GLU A 167 14.30 -15.32 -9.61
C GLU A 167 14.26 -14.05 -8.75
N HIS A 168 14.75 -12.91 -9.24
CA HIS A 168 14.87 -11.71 -8.43
C HIS A 168 13.50 -11.09 -8.12
N ALA A 169 13.49 -10.19 -7.15
CA ALA A 169 12.34 -9.36 -6.79
C ALA A 169 12.14 -8.24 -7.84
N SER A 170 12.10 -8.61 -9.11
CA SER A 170 11.90 -7.72 -10.28
C SER A 170 10.44 -7.67 -10.73
N CYS A 171 9.60 -8.55 -10.16
CA CYS A 171 8.18 -8.62 -10.41
C CYS A 171 7.47 -9.34 -9.26
N GLN A 172 6.15 -9.30 -9.29
CA GLN A 172 5.30 -10.02 -8.35
C GLN A 172 5.38 -11.54 -8.54
N LYS A 173 5.43 -12.28 -7.43
CA LYS A 173 5.45 -13.76 -7.38
C LYS A 173 4.16 -14.30 -6.76
N PRO A 174 3.79 -15.58 -6.98
CA PRO A 174 2.53 -16.13 -6.45
C PRO A 174 2.46 -16.15 -4.92
N MET A 175 3.61 -16.27 -4.27
CA MET A 175 3.76 -16.32 -2.82
C MET A 175 5.14 -15.77 -2.41
N PRO A 176 5.32 -15.31 -1.15
CA PRO A 176 6.64 -15.01 -0.58
C PRO A 176 7.56 -16.24 -0.62
N ASP A 177 8.85 -16.04 -0.84
CA ASP A 177 9.84 -17.13 -0.80
C ASP A 177 10.39 -17.34 0.62
N ARG A 178 10.85 -18.56 0.89
CA ARG A 178 11.44 -18.92 2.19
C ARG A 178 12.83 -18.35 2.40
N ARG A 179 13.54 -17.99 1.32
CA ARG A 179 14.95 -17.60 1.35
C ARG A 179 15.14 -16.19 1.91
N TYR A 180 14.28 -15.24 1.54
CA TYR A 180 14.43 -13.83 1.89
C TYR A 180 13.24 -13.22 2.61
N SER A 181 12.00 -13.58 2.27
CA SER A 181 10.82 -12.91 2.86
C SER A 181 10.75 -12.97 4.40
N PRO A 182 11.13 -14.07 5.09
CA PRO A 182 11.21 -14.08 6.55
C PRO A 182 12.27 -13.10 7.10
N ALA A 183 13.44 -13.03 6.47
CA ALA A 183 14.51 -12.12 6.88
C ALA A 183 14.12 -10.65 6.65
N PHE A 184 13.45 -10.38 5.53
CA PHE A 184 12.83 -9.09 5.24
C PHE A 184 11.87 -8.68 6.36
N TRP A 185 10.88 -9.53 6.69
CA TRP A 185 9.89 -9.20 7.71
C TRP A 185 10.48 -9.07 9.11
N SER A 186 11.44 -9.91 9.49
CA SER A 186 12.16 -9.74 10.75
C SER A 186 12.92 -8.40 10.80
N SER A 187 13.52 -7.97 9.70
CA SER A 187 14.26 -6.70 9.62
C SER A 187 13.32 -5.47 9.64
N VAL A 188 12.23 -5.50 8.87
CA VAL A 188 11.19 -4.46 8.88
C VAL A 188 10.57 -4.34 10.28
N ALA A 189 10.17 -5.47 10.87
CA ALA A 189 9.59 -5.51 12.21
C ALA A 189 10.57 -5.01 13.28
N ALA A 190 11.84 -5.41 13.23
CA ALA A 190 12.86 -4.90 14.15
C ALA A 190 13.07 -3.39 14.04
N THR A 191 12.94 -2.86 12.81
CA THR A 191 13.08 -1.42 12.52
C THR A 191 11.93 -0.60 13.09
N PHE A 192 10.68 -1.11 13.01
CA PHE A 192 9.47 -0.36 13.33
C PHE A 192 8.71 -0.83 14.58
N LYS A 193 9.22 -1.80 15.35
CA LYS A 193 8.56 -2.31 16.57
C LYS A 193 8.26 -1.24 17.64
N ASN A 194 9.01 -0.13 17.62
CA ASN A 194 8.83 1.01 18.52
C ASN A 194 8.09 2.19 17.82
N THR A 195 7.48 1.93 16.67
CA THR A 195 6.65 2.88 15.92
C THR A 195 5.25 2.24 15.76
N PRO A 196 4.45 2.22 16.84
CA PRO A 196 3.16 1.53 16.88
C PRO A 196 2.11 2.11 15.92
N GLU A 197 2.37 3.26 15.32
CA GLU A 197 1.57 3.87 14.25
C GLU A 197 1.71 3.11 12.92
N VAL A 198 2.75 2.29 12.73
CA VAL A 198 2.95 1.51 11.51
C VAL A 198 2.12 0.23 11.52
N ILE A 199 1.53 -0.10 10.37
CA ILE A 199 0.86 -1.37 10.10
C ILE A 199 1.69 -2.17 9.09
N PHE A 200 1.74 -3.48 9.25
CA PHE A 200 2.45 -4.40 8.34
C PHE A 200 1.45 -5.20 7.51
N ASP A 201 1.54 -5.16 6.19
CA ASP A 201 0.74 -5.98 5.28
C ASP A 201 1.64 -7.04 4.62
N LEU A 202 1.45 -8.30 5.02
CA LEU A 202 2.50 -9.34 4.91
C LEU A 202 2.93 -9.64 3.47
N PHE A 203 2.01 -9.51 2.51
CA PHE A 203 2.29 -9.72 1.10
C PHE A 203 1.18 -9.13 0.26
N ASN A 204 1.55 -8.42 -0.81
CA ASN A 204 0.62 -7.67 -1.64
C ASN A 204 -0.60 -8.47 -2.11
N GLU A 205 -0.34 -9.56 -2.85
CA GLU A 205 -1.39 -10.28 -3.57
C GLU A 205 -1.00 -11.75 -3.72
N PRO A 206 -1.39 -12.62 -2.76
CA PRO A 206 -1.17 -14.05 -2.89
C PRO A 206 -2.05 -14.64 -4.00
N TYR A 207 -1.46 -15.48 -4.86
CA TYR A 207 -2.19 -16.17 -5.92
C TYR A 207 -1.75 -17.63 -6.19
N PRO A 208 -1.49 -18.47 -5.16
CA PRO A 208 -1.13 -19.87 -5.38
C PRO A 208 -2.21 -20.68 -6.14
N ASP A 209 -3.46 -20.21 -6.16
CA ASP A 209 -4.57 -20.76 -6.98
C ASP A 209 -4.32 -20.69 -8.50
N ARG A 210 -3.34 -19.90 -8.95
CA ARG A 210 -2.88 -19.93 -10.36
C ARG A 210 -1.87 -21.03 -10.64
N ALA A 211 -1.17 -21.50 -9.61
CA ALA A 211 -0.21 -22.59 -9.71
C ALA A 211 -0.88 -23.96 -9.52
N THR A 212 -2.05 -24.01 -8.85
CA THR A 212 -2.82 -25.25 -8.67
C THR A 212 -4.33 -25.02 -8.68
N PRO A 213 -5.12 -25.86 -9.38
CA PRO A 213 -6.58 -25.78 -9.37
C PRO A 213 -7.21 -26.35 -8.09
N ASP A 214 -6.42 -27.00 -7.22
CA ASP A 214 -6.88 -27.55 -5.95
C ASP A 214 -6.95 -26.43 -4.90
N THR A 215 -8.16 -25.94 -4.64
CA THR A 215 -8.41 -24.85 -3.69
C THR A 215 -7.93 -25.17 -2.27
N GLU A 216 -8.01 -26.42 -1.83
CA GLU A 216 -7.56 -26.78 -0.47
C GLU A 216 -6.04 -26.72 -0.37
N ARG A 217 -5.34 -27.24 -1.38
CA ARG A 217 -3.87 -27.15 -1.44
C ARG A 217 -3.38 -25.72 -1.66
N ALA A 218 -4.12 -24.88 -2.37
CA ALA A 218 -3.79 -23.46 -2.52
C ALA A 218 -3.87 -22.72 -1.18
N TRP A 219 -4.93 -22.93 -0.40
CA TRP A 219 -5.07 -22.33 0.95
C TRP A 219 -4.07 -22.91 1.97
N ALA A 220 -3.76 -24.21 1.89
CA ALA A 220 -2.70 -24.81 2.70
C ALA A 220 -1.32 -24.21 2.36
N CYS A 221 -0.99 -24.07 1.07
CA CYS A 221 0.22 -23.37 0.62
C CYS A 221 0.25 -21.94 1.15
N TRP A 222 -0.87 -21.21 1.07
CA TRP A 222 -0.98 -19.84 1.54
C TRP A 222 -0.65 -19.70 3.04
N ARG A 223 -1.21 -20.57 3.89
CA ARG A 223 -0.98 -20.53 5.34
C ARG A 223 0.40 -21.06 5.72
N ASP A 224 0.73 -22.25 5.25
CA ASP A 224 1.85 -23.07 5.75
C ASP A 224 3.14 -22.88 4.95
N GLY A 225 3.03 -22.58 3.66
CA GLY A 225 4.16 -22.53 2.73
C GLY A 225 4.79 -23.91 2.50
N GLY A 226 6.12 -23.95 2.42
CA GLY A 226 6.91 -25.13 2.10
C GLY A 226 6.87 -25.46 0.60
N THR A 227 6.78 -26.74 0.26
CA THR A 227 6.68 -27.19 -1.13
C THR A 227 5.24 -27.07 -1.63
N CYS A 228 4.96 -25.99 -2.35
CA CYS A 228 3.64 -25.72 -2.92
C CYS A 228 3.49 -26.27 -4.35
N PRO A 229 2.34 -26.87 -4.71
CA PRO A 229 2.12 -27.36 -6.06
C PRO A 229 2.23 -26.25 -7.11
N GLY A 230 3.01 -26.50 -8.17
CA GLY A 230 3.20 -25.58 -9.29
C GLY A 230 4.12 -24.38 -9.00
N ILE A 231 4.62 -24.22 -7.77
CA ILE A 231 5.58 -23.18 -7.40
C ILE A 231 6.96 -23.84 -7.22
N GLY A 232 7.95 -23.38 -7.99
CA GLY A 232 9.27 -24.02 -8.09
C GLY A 232 10.28 -23.65 -7.01
N TYR A 233 9.98 -22.65 -6.17
CA TYR A 233 10.78 -22.26 -5.02
C TYR A 233 10.06 -22.63 -3.73
N GLU A 234 10.80 -22.73 -2.62
CA GLU A 234 10.22 -22.98 -1.30
C GLU A 234 9.46 -21.74 -0.83
N VAL A 235 8.20 -21.90 -0.46
CA VAL A 235 7.30 -20.80 -0.09
C VAL A 235 7.39 -20.51 1.40
N ALA A 236 7.46 -19.23 1.76
CA ALA A 236 7.08 -18.78 3.11
C ALA A 236 5.59 -18.50 3.15
N GLY A 237 4.83 -19.33 3.87
CA GLY A 237 3.40 -19.09 4.10
C GLY A 237 3.16 -17.91 5.05
N MET A 238 1.92 -17.43 5.12
CA MET A 238 1.56 -16.28 5.96
C MET A 238 1.85 -16.52 7.45
N GLN A 239 1.74 -17.76 7.95
CA GLN A 239 2.13 -18.06 9.34
C GLN A 239 3.61 -17.78 9.58
N THR A 240 4.47 -18.19 8.63
CA THR A 240 5.92 -17.94 8.72
C THR A 240 6.22 -16.44 8.79
N LEU A 241 5.48 -15.62 8.04
CA LEU A 241 5.69 -14.17 8.04
C LEU A 241 5.18 -13.51 9.32
N VAL A 242 4.03 -13.93 9.86
CA VAL A 242 3.57 -13.51 11.20
C VAL A 242 4.61 -13.86 12.25
N ASP A 243 5.12 -15.09 12.24
CA ASP A 243 6.13 -15.55 13.19
C ASP A 243 7.41 -14.71 13.10
N ALA A 244 7.86 -14.38 11.87
CA ALA A 244 9.02 -13.52 11.66
C ALA A 244 8.85 -12.11 12.22
N VAL A 245 7.65 -11.51 12.07
CA VAL A 245 7.30 -10.21 12.66
C VAL A 245 7.30 -10.29 14.18
N ARG A 246 6.64 -11.30 14.75
CA ARG A 246 6.49 -11.42 16.20
C ARG A 246 7.79 -11.81 16.89
N ALA A 247 8.63 -12.63 16.27
CA ALA A 247 9.96 -12.99 16.77
C ALA A 247 10.90 -11.77 16.88
N ALA A 248 10.72 -10.74 16.05
CA ALA A 248 11.44 -9.47 16.17
C ALA A 248 10.98 -8.59 17.36
N GLY A 249 9.89 -8.99 18.03
CA GLY A 249 9.29 -8.29 19.16
C GLY A 249 8.26 -7.23 18.78
N ALA A 250 7.87 -7.14 17.50
CA ALA A 250 6.89 -6.16 17.04
C ALA A 250 5.46 -6.57 17.42
N ARG A 251 4.69 -5.61 17.95
CA ARG A 251 3.27 -5.77 18.30
C ARG A 251 2.32 -5.00 17.38
N ASN A 252 2.86 -4.36 16.33
CA ASN A 252 2.11 -3.64 15.30
C ASN A 252 0.96 -4.50 14.72
N PRO A 253 -0.15 -3.90 14.29
CA PRO A 253 -1.16 -4.59 13.49
C PRO A 253 -0.55 -5.23 12.23
N VAL A 254 -1.02 -6.42 11.91
CA VAL A 254 -0.60 -7.20 10.74
C VAL A 254 -1.82 -7.46 9.86
N LEU A 255 -1.70 -7.21 8.56
CA LEU A 255 -2.69 -7.54 7.54
C LEU A 255 -2.24 -8.78 6.77
N ALA A 256 -3.19 -9.67 6.46
CA ALA A 256 -2.96 -10.81 5.59
C ALA A 256 -4.08 -10.91 4.55
N GLY A 257 -3.74 -10.76 3.26
CA GLY A 257 -4.66 -10.97 2.14
C GLY A 257 -4.87 -12.46 1.85
N GLY A 258 -5.99 -12.81 1.23
CA GLY A 258 -6.30 -14.19 0.82
C GLY A 258 -5.77 -14.56 -0.56
N LEU A 259 -6.44 -15.49 -1.24
CA LEU A 259 -6.06 -15.97 -2.57
C LEU A 259 -6.56 -15.04 -3.68
N ALA A 260 -6.30 -15.45 -4.94
CA ALA A 260 -6.75 -14.77 -6.13
C ALA A 260 -6.39 -13.28 -6.12
N TYR A 261 -5.11 -13.00 -5.84
CA TYR A 261 -4.58 -11.64 -5.72
C TYR A 261 -5.27 -10.86 -4.60
N ALA A 262 -5.35 -11.47 -3.41
CA ALA A 262 -6.07 -10.93 -2.25
C ALA A 262 -7.56 -10.60 -2.49
N ASN A 263 -8.20 -11.11 -3.55
CA ASN A 263 -9.63 -10.87 -3.83
C ASN A 263 -10.55 -11.94 -3.21
N ASP A 264 -10.04 -13.16 -2.94
CA ASP A 264 -10.79 -14.25 -2.32
C ASP A 264 -10.43 -14.43 -0.84
N LEU A 265 -11.38 -14.10 0.05
CA LEU A 265 -11.29 -14.37 1.49
C LEU A 265 -12.20 -15.51 1.97
N GLY A 266 -12.79 -16.29 1.06
CA GLY A 266 -13.85 -17.26 1.37
C GLY A 266 -13.46 -18.37 2.35
N ARG A 267 -12.16 -18.66 2.50
CA ARG A 267 -11.64 -19.59 3.53
C ARG A 267 -10.69 -18.93 4.53
N TRP A 268 -10.61 -17.60 4.54
CA TRP A 268 -9.67 -16.86 5.38
C TRP A 268 -9.85 -17.21 6.86
N THR A 269 -11.08 -17.23 7.39
CA THR A 269 -11.33 -17.58 8.80
C THR A 269 -10.96 -19.03 9.17
N THR A 270 -10.87 -19.93 8.17
CA THR A 270 -10.43 -21.32 8.38
C THR A 270 -8.90 -21.43 8.37
N TYR A 271 -8.22 -20.63 7.55
CA TYR A 271 -6.78 -20.73 7.33
C TYR A 271 -5.97 -19.61 7.99
N ALA A 272 -6.61 -18.59 8.57
CA ALA A 272 -5.93 -17.41 9.10
C ALA A 272 -4.73 -17.79 9.98
N PRO A 273 -3.58 -17.13 9.78
CA PRO A 273 -2.44 -17.37 10.64
C PRO A 273 -2.79 -17.02 12.09
N LYS A 274 -2.18 -17.75 13.02
CA LYS A 274 -2.28 -17.45 14.45
C LYS A 274 -1.33 -16.32 14.77
N ASP A 275 -1.89 -15.19 15.19
CA ASP A 275 -1.11 -14.07 15.71
C ASP A 275 -1.15 -14.05 17.26
N PRO A 276 -0.04 -14.37 17.96
CA PRO A 276 0.00 -14.34 19.41
C PRO A 276 -0.17 -12.93 20.02
N ALA A 277 0.00 -11.86 19.22
CA ALA A 277 -0.29 -10.50 19.66
C ALA A 277 -1.78 -10.16 19.57
N GLY A 278 -2.61 -10.99 18.93
CA GLY A 278 -4.03 -10.74 18.72
C GLY A 278 -4.33 -9.56 17.79
N ASN A 279 -3.35 -9.15 16.97
CA ASN A 279 -3.36 -7.92 16.17
C ASN A 279 -3.42 -8.20 14.67
N LEU A 280 -4.15 -9.24 14.27
CA LEU A 280 -4.34 -9.65 12.87
C LEU A 280 -5.62 -9.08 12.27
N ALA A 281 -5.51 -8.56 11.05
CA ALA A 281 -6.62 -8.10 10.22
C ALA A 281 -6.53 -8.71 8.80
N ALA A 282 -7.64 -8.69 8.08
CA ALA A 282 -7.71 -9.20 6.71
C ALA A 282 -7.47 -8.06 5.70
N ALA A 283 -6.59 -8.31 4.72
CA ALA A 283 -6.43 -7.43 3.57
C ALA A 283 -7.31 -7.91 2.40
N TRP A 284 -7.80 -6.98 1.58
CA TRP A 284 -8.60 -7.30 0.39
C TRP A 284 -8.30 -6.35 -0.76
N HIS A 285 -8.22 -6.86 -2.00
CA HIS A 285 -8.01 -6.05 -3.19
C HIS A 285 -9.23 -6.09 -4.11
N ALA A 286 -9.66 -4.91 -4.57
CA ALA A 286 -10.91 -4.73 -5.29
C ALA A 286 -10.71 -3.95 -6.60
N TYR A 287 -10.89 -4.66 -7.72
CA TYR A 287 -10.90 -4.08 -9.05
C TYR A 287 -12.12 -4.54 -9.86
N ASN A 288 -12.55 -3.72 -10.82
CA ASN A 288 -13.71 -3.99 -11.68
C ASN A 288 -13.55 -5.22 -12.59
N PHE A 289 -12.32 -5.75 -12.71
CA PHE A 289 -11.98 -6.93 -13.49
C PHE A 289 -11.70 -8.17 -12.63
N ASN A 290 -11.91 -8.09 -11.32
CA ASN A 290 -11.73 -9.23 -10.41
C ASN A 290 -12.92 -10.20 -10.51
N ALA A 291 -12.70 -11.43 -10.06
CA ALA A 291 -13.77 -12.44 -10.01
C ALA A 291 -14.88 -12.04 -9.01
N CYS A 292 -14.50 -11.49 -7.85
CA CYS A 292 -15.43 -10.96 -6.85
C CYS A 292 -15.52 -9.43 -6.95
N ALA A 293 -16.42 -8.94 -7.81
CA ALA A 293 -16.51 -7.52 -8.21
C ALA A 293 -17.93 -6.92 -8.05
N ASP A 294 -18.81 -7.56 -7.29
CA ASP A 294 -20.16 -7.04 -6.98
C ASP A 294 -20.52 -7.22 -5.50
N GLU A 295 -21.50 -6.44 -5.04
CA GLU A 295 -21.95 -6.40 -3.65
C GLU A 295 -22.47 -7.76 -3.15
N GLY A 296 -23.05 -8.56 -4.05
CA GLY A 296 -23.51 -9.91 -3.74
C GLY A 296 -22.33 -10.82 -3.40
N CYS A 297 -21.28 -10.79 -4.21
CA CYS A 297 -20.06 -11.53 -3.95
C CYS A 297 -19.35 -11.04 -2.68
N TRP A 298 -19.21 -9.73 -2.50
CA TRP A 298 -18.57 -9.15 -1.31
C TRP A 298 -19.30 -9.55 -0.03
N SER A 299 -20.63 -9.50 -0.04
CA SER A 299 -21.44 -9.89 1.13
C SER A 299 -21.30 -11.37 1.47
N ARG A 300 -21.15 -12.26 0.47
CA ARG A 300 -20.96 -13.70 0.68
C ARG A 300 -19.55 -14.07 1.16
N THR A 301 -18.53 -13.44 0.58
CA THR A 301 -17.13 -13.87 0.76
C THR A 301 -16.38 -13.04 1.81
N LEU A 302 -16.62 -11.73 1.86
CA LEU A 302 -15.93 -10.80 2.76
C LEU A 302 -16.73 -10.54 4.03
N GLY A 303 -18.07 -10.55 3.94
CA GLY A 303 -18.97 -10.31 5.07
C GLY A 303 -18.63 -11.15 6.31
N PRO A 304 -18.57 -12.49 6.20
CA PRO A 304 -18.23 -13.35 7.34
C PRO A 304 -16.84 -13.08 7.95
N VAL A 305 -15.90 -12.55 7.17
CA VAL A 305 -14.55 -12.18 7.64
C VAL A 305 -14.61 -10.84 8.36
N ALA A 306 -15.28 -9.85 7.78
CA ALA A 306 -15.45 -8.50 8.34
C ALA A 306 -16.26 -8.48 9.64
N ASP A 307 -17.05 -9.53 9.92
CA ASP A 307 -17.75 -9.69 11.19
C ASP A 307 -16.83 -10.22 12.31
N ARG A 308 -15.62 -10.68 11.99
CA ARG A 308 -14.69 -11.35 12.92
C ARG A 308 -13.40 -10.59 13.15
N VAL A 309 -12.85 -9.98 12.11
CA VAL A 309 -11.58 -9.25 12.14
C VAL A 309 -11.73 -7.94 11.35
N PRO A 310 -10.85 -6.94 11.59
CA PRO A 310 -10.86 -5.75 10.76
C PRO A 310 -10.62 -6.10 9.30
N LEU A 311 -11.40 -5.50 8.41
CA LEU A 311 -11.23 -5.62 6.97
C LEU A 311 -10.62 -4.33 6.42
N VAL A 312 -9.49 -4.47 5.72
CA VAL A 312 -8.78 -3.37 5.06
C VAL A 312 -8.72 -3.67 3.57
N ALA A 313 -9.42 -2.88 2.75
CA ALA A 313 -9.22 -2.93 1.31
C ALA A 313 -7.90 -2.23 0.95
N GLY A 314 -6.80 -2.98 0.93
CA GLY A 314 -5.44 -2.45 0.70
C GLY A 314 -5.31 -1.76 -0.65
N GLU A 315 -6.10 -2.19 -1.63
CA GLU A 315 -6.22 -1.57 -2.94
C GLU A 315 -7.67 -1.55 -3.40
N ILE A 316 -8.13 -0.38 -3.83
CA ILE A 316 -9.35 -0.23 -4.64
C ILE A 316 -9.01 0.54 -5.91
N GLY A 317 -9.58 0.13 -7.05
CA GLY A 317 -9.43 0.88 -8.30
C GLY A 317 -10.23 0.32 -9.47
N GLU A 318 -10.12 0.98 -10.62
CA GLU A 318 -10.72 0.52 -11.88
C GLU A 318 -9.89 0.96 -13.09
N ASN A 319 -9.99 0.23 -14.20
CA ASN A 319 -9.18 0.47 -15.41
C ASN A 319 -9.88 1.33 -16.48
N THR A 320 -10.90 2.10 -16.10
CA THR A 320 -11.76 2.87 -17.02
C THR A 320 -11.47 4.38 -16.99
N CYS A 321 -10.57 4.83 -16.10
CA CYS A 321 -10.41 6.23 -15.68
C CYS A 321 -11.69 6.89 -15.11
N ALA A 322 -12.79 6.17 -14.95
CA ALA A 322 -13.97 6.59 -14.18
C ALA A 322 -13.82 6.15 -12.71
N HIS A 323 -14.87 6.33 -11.90
CA HIS A 323 -14.87 5.94 -10.49
C HIS A 323 -16.16 5.20 -10.05
N ALA A 324 -17.01 4.78 -11.00
CA ALA A 324 -18.31 4.18 -10.67
C ALA A 324 -18.20 2.83 -9.95
N PHE A 325 -17.15 2.04 -10.25
CA PHE A 325 -16.89 0.79 -9.52
C PHE A 325 -16.33 1.10 -8.13
N SER A 326 -15.31 1.96 -8.04
CA SER A 326 -14.70 2.30 -6.75
C SER A 326 -15.69 2.99 -5.81
N ASP A 327 -16.63 3.79 -6.33
CA ASP A 327 -17.74 4.36 -5.57
C ASP A 327 -18.62 3.30 -4.90
N ARG A 328 -18.92 2.19 -5.60
CA ARG A 328 -19.70 1.07 -5.02
C ARG A 328 -18.91 0.37 -3.92
N VAL A 329 -17.61 0.14 -4.16
CA VAL A 329 -16.71 -0.44 -3.16
C VAL A 329 -16.65 0.42 -1.91
N MET A 330 -16.40 1.73 -2.04
CA MET A 330 -16.32 2.66 -0.92
C MET A 330 -17.62 2.69 -0.11
N ARG A 331 -18.78 2.78 -0.78
CA ARG A 331 -20.10 2.75 -0.09
C ARG A 331 -20.33 1.45 0.68
N TRP A 332 -19.97 0.30 0.09
CA TRP A 332 -20.12 -0.99 0.76
C TRP A 332 -19.22 -1.09 2.01
N LEU A 333 -17.99 -0.59 1.92
CA LEU A 333 -17.05 -0.56 3.05
C LEU A 333 -17.46 0.47 4.12
N ASP A 334 -17.99 1.62 3.73
CA ASP A 334 -18.51 2.63 4.66
C ASP A 334 -19.67 2.09 5.50
N GLY A 335 -20.62 1.36 4.88
CA GLY A 335 -21.73 0.72 5.58
C GLY A 335 -21.29 -0.33 6.61
N ARG A 336 -20.02 -0.75 6.57
CA ARG A 336 -19.39 -1.69 7.50
C ARG A 336 -18.35 -1.05 8.43
N GLY A 337 -18.05 0.24 8.26
CA GLY A 337 -16.94 0.90 8.94
C GLY A 337 -15.57 0.30 8.61
N ALA A 338 -15.43 -0.33 7.44
CA ALA A 338 -14.19 -0.98 6.99
C ALA A 338 -13.22 0.01 6.33
N SER A 339 -11.95 -0.35 6.22
CA SER A 339 -10.90 0.54 5.71
C SER A 339 -10.70 0.37 4.19
N TYR A 340 -10.18 1.39 3.49
CA TYR A 340 -9.77 1.31 2.08
C TYR A 340 -8.69 2.30 1.68
N LEU A 341 -7.84 1.90 0.74
CA LEU A 341 -6.84 2.76 0.13
C LEU A 341 -6.92 2.72 -1.40
N GLY A 342 -7.02 3.88 -2.05
CA GLY A 342 -7.05 3.97 -3.51
C GLY A 342 -5.69 3.67 -4.12
N TRP A 343 -5.66 2.82 -5.14
CA TRP A 343 -4.49 2.66 -6.00
C TRP A 343 -4.63 3.61 -7.19
N THR A 344 -3.74 4.58 -7.46
CA THR A 344 -2.47 4.91 -6.78
C THR A 344 -2.07 6.40 -6.89
N TRP A 345 -1.34 6.92 -5.90
CA TRP A 345 -0.79 8.27 -5.85
C TRP A 345 0.50 8.41 -6.71
N ASN A 346 0.34 8.22 -8.03
CA ASN A 346 1.40 8.39 -9.02
C ASN A 346 0.86 9.19 -10.22
N THR A 347 1.74 9.79 -11.01
CA THR A 347 1.39 10.58 -12.20
C THR A 347 1.36 9.74 -13.48
N TRP A 348 0.91 8.48 -13.37
CA TRP A 348 0.82 7.54 -14.49
C TRP A 348 -0.49 7.70 -15.27
N ASP A 349 -0.70 6.84 -16.26
CA ASP A 349 -1.98 6.74 -16.97
C ASP A 349 -3.03 5.99 -16.12
N CYS A 350 -4.17 6.63 -15.88
CA CYS A 350 -5.29 6.06 -15.13
C CYS A 350 -5.91 4.82 -15.77
N ALA A 351 -5.74 4.59 -17.08
CA ALA A 351 -6.27 3.40 -17.73
C ALA A 351 -5.34 2.18 -17.55
N ALA A 352 -4.03 2.41 -17.57
CA ALA A 352 -3.00 1.36 -17.52
C ALA A 352 -2.62 0.95 -16.08
N GLY A 353 -2.70 1.86 -15.11
CA GLY A 353 -2.50 1.62 -13.69
C GLY A 353 -3.14 2.74 -12.89
N PRO A 354 -4.28 2.53 -12.21
CA PRO A 354 -5.26 3.58 -11.92
C PRO A 354 -4.71 4.81 -11.17
N ALA A 355 -4.06 5.73 -11.87
CA ALA A 355 -3.46 6.90 -11.29
C ALA A 355 -4.54 7.82 -10.71
N LEU A 356 -4.40 8.17 -9.44
CA LEU A 356 -5.25 9.12 -8.75
C LEU A 356 -4.94 10.55 -9.17
N ILE A 357 -3.68 10.85 -9.51
CA ILE A 357 -3.20 12.22 -9.71
C ILE A 357 -2.56 12.44 -11.08
N ARG A 358 -2.61 13.68 -11.55
CA ARG A 358 -1.92 14.15 -12.76
C ARG A 358 -0.57 14.80 -12.45
N ASP A 359 -0.42 15.29 -11.23
CA ASP A 359 0.81 15.89 -10.69
C ASP A 359 0.90 15.66 -9.17
N TYR A 360 2.11 15.73 -8.63
CA TYR A 360 2.37 15.53 -7.20
C TYR A 360 1.88 16.69 -6.30
N GLY A 361 1.29 17.74 -6.86
CA GLY A 361 0.51 18.73 -6.12
C GLY A 361 -0.89 18.24 -5.74
N GLY A 362 -1.28 17.04 -6.19
CA GLY A 362 -2.55 16.40 -5.83
C GLY A 362 -3.71 16.76 -6.74
N THR A 363 -3.45 17.26 -7.95
CA THR A 363 -4.48 17.45 -8.98
C THR A 363 -5.04 16.08 -9.40
N PRO A 364 -6.35 15.80 -9.23
CA PRO A 364 -6.87 14.47 -9.50
C PRO A 364 -7.00 14.19 -11.01
N THR A 365 -6.95 12.91 -11.37
CA THR A 365 -7.59 12.35 -12.57
C THR A 365 -9.10 12.27 -12.37
N ALA A 366 -9.87 11.84 -13.39
CA ALA A 366 -11.31 11.60 -13.21
C ALA A 366 -11.59 10.47 -12.19
N TYR A 367 -10.81 9.39 -12.24
CA TYR A 367 -10.82 8.34 -11.23
C TYR A 367 -10.48 8.86 -9.83
N GLY A 368 -9.38 9.61 -9.70
CA GLY A 368 -8.95 10.15 -8.40
C GLY A 368 -9.91 11.18 -7.80
N ALA A 369 -10.69 11.88 -8.63
CA ALA A 369 -11.73 12.79 -8.15
C ALA A 369 -12.79 12.06 -7.31
N GLY A 370 -13.18 10.85 -7.72
CA GLY A 370 -14.12 10.01 -6.97
C GLY A 370 -13.65 9.73 -5.54
N LEU A 371 -12.42 9.21 -5.39
CA LEU A 371 -11.84 8.96 -4.06
C LEU A 371 -11.71 10.25 -3.24
N ARG A 372 -11.11 11.30 -3.81
CA ARG A 372 -10.88 12.57 -3.11
C ARG A 372 -12.17 13.16 -2.57
N ASP A 373 -13.19 13.24 -3.41
CA ASP A 373 -14.43 13.91 -3.06
C ASP A 373 -15.20 13.10 -2.02
N HIS A 374 -15.13 11.77 -2.10
CA HIS A 374 -15.66 10.85 -1.09
C HIS A 374 -14.99 11.01 0.28
N LEU A 375 -13.65 11.01 0.34
CA LEU A 375 -12.88 11.23 1.58
C LEU A 375 -13.21 12.58 2.24
N ARG A 376 -13.31 13.63 1.43
CA ARG A 376 -13.69 14.97 1.90
C ARG A 376 -15.11 15.04 2.42
N ALA A 377 -16.05 14.28 1.84
CA ALA A 377 -17.42 14.20 2.32
C ALA A 377 -17.51 13.53 3.69
N LEU A 378 -16.82 12.40 3.89
CA LEU A 378 -16.77 11.71 5.19
C LEU A 378 -16.19 12.59 6.30
N GLY A 379 -15.12 13.34 6.00
CA GLY A 379 -14.49 14.25 6.97
C GLY A 379 -15.41 15.40 7.42
N ARG A 380 -16.39 15.81 6.61
CA ARG A 380 -17.38 16.82 7.02
C ARG A 380 -18.39 16.27 8.02
N HIS A 381 -18.83 15.02 7.82
CA HIS A 381 -19.78 14.35 8.71
C HIS A 381 -19.20 13.99 10.09
N ALA A 382 -17.88 13.84 10.20
CA ALA A 382 -17.22 13.62 11.48
C ALA A 382 -17.02 14.91 12.32
N ALA A 383 -17.15 16.08 11.70
CA ALA A 383 -16.96 17.39 12.34
C ALA A 383 -18.27 18.12 12.68
N SER A 384 -19.41 17.55 12.27
CA SER A 384 -20.78 17.98 12.60
C SER A 384 -21.37 17.05 13.65
#